data_AF-A0A819AA64-F1
#
_entry.id   AF-A0A819AA64-F1
#
_cell.length_a   1.000
_cell.length_b   1.000
_cell.length_c   1.000
_cell.angle_alpha   90.00
_cell.angle_beta   90.00
_cell.angle_gamma   90.00
#
_symmetry.space_group_name_H-M   'P 1'
#
loop_
_entity.id
_entity.type
_entity.pdbx_description
1 polymer ?
#
loop_
_entity_poly.entity_id
_entity_poly.type
_entity_poly.pdbx_seq_one_letter_code
_entity_poly.pdbx_strand_id
1 'polypeptide(L)'
;WDYLESLSDAKKKLLSRDDQLENYNPCHILEYGEIFATLCGLKPCTLLAHYVMPEYATGLVEKALKPLFDEFQLEKEGFELWQLKLPVTQLYKGGWIFANKKHEQYSLVKQVFATTSLSINKVDIGRALGYPLPYGKYTIEYLDDTESKERNTCCVPILEYNVGAASEENFTIILFHLDEYAKLWKKIGRNLTIDLSAHPLMAKCDIMHFPTHAKLAGEEQFDIMFANKDKTARMHKSIRLLARKNSTRKDWLSNTNENTMVPTNE
;
A
#
# COMPACT_ATOMS: atom_id res chain seq x y z
N TRP A 1 -5.88 -12.56 -13.48
CA TRP A 1 -4.84 -13.01 -14.42
C TRP A 1 -5.44 -13.30 -15.79
N ASP A 2 -6.35 -14.27 -15.92
CA ASP A 2 -6.92 -14.68 -17.21
C ASP A 2 -7.53 -13.53 -18.04
N TYR A 3 -8.21 -12.59 -17.37
CA TYR A 3 -8.69 -11.37 -18.03
C TYR A 3 -7.56 -10.59 -18.72
N LEU A 4 -6.45 -10.36 -18.00
CA LEU A 4 -5.28 -9.64 -18.51
C LEU A 4 -4.66 -10.36 -19.71
N GLU A 5 -4.56 -11.68 -19.62
CA GLU A 5 -4.05 -12.49 -20.73
C GLU A 5 -4.97 -12.54 -21.94
N SER A 6 -6.28 -12.41 -21.73
CA SER A 6 -7.28 -12.38 -22.81
C SER A 6 -7.32 -11.05 -23.58
N LEU A 7 -6.61 -10.01 -23.12
CA LEU A 7 -6.56 -8.72 -23.79
C LEU A 7 -5.89 -8.84 -25.17
N SER A 8 -6.34 -8.04 -26.13
CA SER A 8 -5.66 -7.92 -27.42
C SER A 8 -4.27 -7.31 -27.26
N ASP A 9 -3.36 -7.62 -28.18
CA ASP A 9 -1.99 -7.08 -28.19
C ASP A 9 -1.97 -5.54 -28.16
N ALA A 10 -2.91 -4.89 -28.86
CA ALA A 10 -3.04 -3.44 -28.83
C ALA A 10 -3.33 -2.90 -27.42
N LYS A 11 -4.13 -3.62 -26.61
CA LYS A 11 -4.43 -3.26 -25.23
C LYS A 11 -3.28 -3.61 -24.30
N LYS A 12 -2.66 -4.78 -24.47
CA LYS A 12 -1.45 -5.17 -23.72
C LYS A 12 -0.33 -4.14 -23.92
N LYS A 13 -0.17 -3.64 -25.14
CA LYS A 13 0.77 -2.56 -25.48
C LYS A 13 0.47 -1.28 -24.67
N LEU A 14 -0.77 -0.81 -24.62
CA LEU A 14 -1.18 0.37 -23.82
C LEU A 14 -0.98 0.21 -22.30
N LEU A 15 -0.93 -1.02 -21.80
CA LEU A 15 -0.73 -1.34 -20.39
C LEU A 15 0.75 -1.62 -20.05
N SER A 16 1.65 -1.56 -21.03
CA SER A 16 3.09 -1.73 -20.82
C SER A 16 3.74 -0.41 -20.42
N ARG A 17 4.90 -0.46 -19.74
CA ARG A 17 5.58 0.76 -19.24
C ARG A 17 6.06 1.72 -20.34
N ASP A 18 6.31 1.23 -21.56
CA ASP A 18 6.90 2.00 -22.67
C ASP A 18 6.12 1.87 -24.00
N ASP A 19 4.84 1.51 -23.92
CA ASP A 19 4.02 1.17 -25.09
C ASP A 19 4.70 0.11 -25.98
N GLN A 20 5.37 -0.88 -25.40
CA GLN A 20 5.97 -2.03 -26.10
C GLN A 20 5.36 -3.33 -25.61
N LEU A 21 4.92 -4.18 -26.54
CA LEU A 21 4.26 -5.44 -26.19
C LEU A 21 5.20 -6.39 -25.44
N GLU A 22 6.48 -6.43 -25.80
CA GLU A 22 7.49 -7.23 -25.10
C GLU A 22 7.69 -6.81 -23.63
N ASN A 23 7.32 -5.58 -23.27
CA ASN A 23 7.40 -5.05 -21.91
C ASN A 23 6.07 -5.21 -21.15
N TYR A 24 5.05 -5.82 -21.77
CA TYR A 24 3.81 -6.13 -21.08
C TYR A 24 4.05 -7.22 -20.03
N ASN A 25 3.84 -6.87 -18.77
CA ASN A 25 3.85 -7.82 -17.68
C ASN A 25 2.58 -7.61 -16.82
N PRO A 26 1.61 -8.54 -16.87
CA PRO A 26 0.38 -8.41 -16.10
C PRO A 26 0.60 -8.32 -14.58
N CYS A 27 1.75 -8.81 -14.07
CA CYS A 27 2.10 -8.74 -12.65
C CYS A 27 2.12 -7.31 -12.11
N HIS A 28 2.50 -6.33 -12.93
CA HIS A 28 2.63 -4.93 -12.51
C HIS A 28 1.29 -4.20 -12.38
N ILE A 29 0.21 -4.80 -12.86
CA ILE A 29 -1.13 -4.20 -12.88
C ILE A 29 -2.15 -5.08 -12.15
N LEU A 30 -1.70 -5.99 -11.27
CA LEU A 30 -2.62 -6.79 -10.48
C LEU A 30 -3.16 -5.98 -9.30
N GLU A 31 -4.48 -5.79 -9.26
CA GLU A 31 -5.15 -5.01 -8.20
C GLU A 31 -5.58 -5.85 -6.98
N TYR A 32 -5.24 -7.13 -6.95
CA TYR A 32 -5.73 -8.07 -5.93
C TYR A 32 -5.28 -7.69 -4.51
N GLY A 33 -4.13 -7.03 -4.38
CA GLY A 33 -3.60 -6.65 -3.08
C GLY A 33 -4.39 -5.53 -2.41
N GLU A 34 -4.76 -4.49 -3.17
CA GLU A 34 -5.64 -3.43 -2.70
C GLU A 34 -7.03 -3.97 -2.34
N ILE A 35 -7.57 -4.86 -3.18
CA ILE A 35 -8.86 -5.52 -2.96
C ILE A 35 -8.82 -6.32 -1.65
N PHE A 36 -7.78 -7.13 -1.44
CA PHE A 36 -7.59 -7.91 -0.21
C PHE A 36 -7.50 -7.00 1.03
N ALA A 37 -6.71 -5.93 0.96
CA ALA A 37 -6.59 -4.97 2.05
C ALA A 37 -7.93 -4.28 2.38
N THR A 38 -8.76 -4.03 1.37
CA THR A 38 -10.11 -3.47 1.55
C THR A 38 -11.06 -4.48 2.20
N LEU A 39 -11.02 -5.74 1.77
CA LEU A 39 -11.79 -6.85 2.36
C LEU A 39 -11.43 -7.06 3.83
N CYS A 40 -10.15 -6.97 4.18
CA CYS A 40 -9.67 -7.08 5.56
C CYS A 40 -9.94 -5.82 6.41
N GLY A 41 -10.45 -4.73 5.81
CA GLY A 41 -10.70 -3.48 6.51
C GLY A 41 -9.45 -2.69 6.89
N LEU A 42 -8.30 -2.97 6.27
CA LEU A 42 -7.11 -2.11 6.37
C LEU A 42 -7.27 -0.84 5.53
N LYS A 43 -7.91 -1.00 4.36
CA LYS A 43 -8.23 0.12 3.48
C LYS A 43 -9.72 0.42 3.52
N PRO A 44 -10.09 1.71 3.45
CA PRO A 44 -11.48 2.11 3.26
C PRO A 44 -12.02 1.74 1.87
N CYS A 45 -11.18 1.79 0.83
CA CYS A 45 -11.53 1.41 -0.53
C CYS A 45 -10.30 1.10 -1.40
N THR A 46 -10.58 0.50 -2.55
CA THR A 46 -9.68 0.35 -3.70
C THR A 46 -10.18 1.19 -4.86
N LEU A 47 -9.29 1.90 -5.53
CA LEU A 47 -9.56 2.57 -6.80
C LEU A 47 -9.01 1.74 -7.95
N LEU A 48 -9.90 1.22 -8.78
CA LEU A 48 -9.54 0.50 -10.00
C LEU A 48 -9.60 1.49 -11.16
N ALA A 49 -8.44 1.88 -11.68
CA ALA A 49 -8.37 2.84 -12.79
C ALA A 49 -7.07 2.68 -13.58
N HIS A 50 -7.10 3.02 -14.86
CA HIS A 50 -5.89 3.15 -15.67
C HIS A 50 -6.03 4.36 -16.60
N TYR A 51 -5.05 5.27 -16.54
CA TYR A 51 -5.17 6.57 -17.20
C TYR A 51 -5.19 6.47 -18.73
N VAL A 52 -4.49 5.48 -19.30
CA VAL A 52 -4.40 5.27 -20.76
C VAL A 52 -5.50 4.35 -21.30
N MET A 53 -6.11 3.54 -20.44
CA MET A 53 -7.08 2.51 -20.85
C MET A 53 -8.27 2.48 -19.88
N PRO A 54 -9.21 3.44 -19.95
CA PRO A 54 -10.36 3.50 -19.05
C PRO A 54 -11.20 2.21 -18.97
N GLU A 55 -11.27 1.44 -20.06
CA GLU A 55 -12.01 0.18 -20.11
C GLU A 55 -11.33 -0.97 -19.34
N TYR A 56 -10.07 -0.81 -18.95
CA TYR A 56 -9.33 -1.75 -18.11
C TYR A 56 -10.07 -2.04 -16.81
N ALA A 57 -10.45 -0.98 -16.10
CA ALA A 57 -11.12 -1.10 -14.81
C ALA A 57 -12.47 -1.81 -14.93
N THR A 58 -13.26 -1.45 -15.95
CA THR A 58 -14.54 -2.11 -16.22
C THR A 58 -14.37 -3.59 -16.52
N GLY A 59 -13.40 -3.97 -17.36
CA GLY A 59 -13.18 -5.38 -17.65
C GLY A 59 -12.70 -6.17 -16.44
N LEU A 60 -11.82 -5.61 -15.61
CA LEU A 60 -11.40 -6.23 -14.35
C LEU A 60 -12.58 -6.41 -13.38
N VAL A 61 -13.42 -5.38 -13.25
CA VAL A 61 -14.62 -5.45 -12.43
C VAL A 61 -15.59 -6.50 -12.94
N GLU A 62 -15.90 -6.52 -14.23
CA GLU A 62 -16.89 -7.46 -14.79
C GLU A 62 -16.42 -8.90 -14.81
N LYS A 63 -15.12 -9.13 -15.04
CA LYS A 63 -14.58 -10.48 -15.18
C LYS A 63 -14.07 -11.08 -13.87
N ALA A 64 -13.66 -10.26 -12.91
CA ALA A 64 -13.09 -10.75 -11.65
C ALA A 64 -13.92 -10.32 -10.43
N LEU A 65 -14.23 -9.04 -10.27
CA LEU A 65 -14.78 -8.55 -9.00
C LEU A 65 -16.29 -8.77 -8.83
N LYS A 66 -17.10 -8.56 -9.88
CA LYS A 66 -18.55 -8.81 -9.85
C LYS A 66 -18.90 -10.26 -9.54
N PRO A 67 -18.27 -11.28 -10.17
CA PRO A 67 -18.50 -12.68 -9.80
C PRO A 67 -18.28 -12.94 -8.31
N LEU A 68 -17.19 -12.40 -7.74
CA LEU A 68 -16.91 -12.51 -6.31
C LEU A 68 -17.94 -11.76 -5.45
N PHE A 69 -18.41 -10.60 -5.92
CA PHE A 69 -19.46 -9.82 -5.26
C PHE A 69 -20.76 -10.61 -5.12
N ASP A 70 -21.15 -11.28 -6.19
CA ASP A 70 -22.38 -12.07 -6.25
C ASP A 70 -22.24 -13.37 -5.45
N GLU A 71 -21.14 -14.11 -5.64
CA GLU A 71 -20.86 -15.39 -4.97
C GLU A 71 -20.82 -15.24 -3.44
N PHE A 72 -20.08 -14.25 -2.95
CA PHE A 72 -19.89 -14.01 -1.52
C PHE A 72 -20.88 -12.99 -0.94
N GLN A 73 -21.85 -12.51 -1.73
CA GLN A 73 -22.85 -11.53 -1.32
C GLN A 73 -22.25 -10.30 -0.62
N LEU A 74 -21.15 -9.77 -1.16
CA LEU A 74 -20.32 -8.75 -0.50
C LEU A 74 -21.10 -7.47 -0.16
N GLU A 75 -22.17 -7.15 -0.89
CA GLU A 75 -23.05 -6.02 -0.56
C GLU A 75 -23.69 -6.16 0.83
N LYS A 76 -24.15 -7.36 1.18
CA LYS A 76 -24.73 -7.68 2.49
C LYS A 76 -23.68 -7.65 3.59
N GLU A 77 -22.45 -8.02 3.25
CA GLU A 77 -21.30 -7.94 4.15
C GLU A 77 -20.79 -6.52 4.39
N GLY A 78 -21.42 -5.53 3.76
CA GLY A 78 -21.10 -4.13 3.99
C GLY A 78 -20.10 -3.56 2.99
N PHE A 79 -19.90 -4.19 1.84
CA PHE A 79 -19.13 -3.61 0.75
C PHE A 79 -20.05 -2.90 -0.27
N GLU A 80 -19.45 -2.04 -1.09
CA GLU A 80 -20.12 -1.35 -2.19
C GLU A 80 -19.15 -1.27 -3.37
N LEU A 81 -19.67 -1.43 -4.58
CA LEU A 81 -18.91 -1.37 -5.83
C LEU A 81 -19.63 -0.45 -6.81
N TRP A 82 -18.97 0.61 -7.27
CA TRP A 82 -19.57 1.55 -8.21
C TRP A 82 -18.56 2.15 -9.17
N GLN A 83 -19.05 2.55 -10.34
CA GLN A 83 -18.25 3.30 -11.30
C GLN A 83 -18.25 4.79 -10.96
N LEU A 84 -17.11 5.46 -11.13
CA LEU A 84 -17.00 6.90 -11.02
C LEU A 84 -17.83 7.58 -12.11
N LYS A 85 -18.79 8.41 -11.70
CA LYS A 85 -19.62 9.20 -12.62
C LYS A 85 -18.84 10.34 -13.27
N LEU A 86 -17.90 10.92 -12.52
CA LEU A 86 -17.01 11.98 -12.98
C LEU A 86 -15.58 11.63 -12.59
N PRO A 87 -14.58 11.98 -13.41
CA PRO A 87 -13.18 11.81 -13.05
C PRO A 87 -12.84 12.68 -11.84
N VAL A 88 -12.40 12.07 -10.74
CA VAL A 88 -11.82 12.81 -9.59
C VAL A 88 -10.54 13.54 -10.01
N THR A 89 -9.79 12.93 -10.94
CA THR A 89 -8.75 13.57 -11.74
C THR A 89 -8.84 13.01 -13.17
N GLN A 90 -8.29 13.68 -14.17
CA GLN A 90 -8.26 13.17 -15.56
C GLN A 90 -7.66 11.76 -15.66
N LEU A 91 -6.81 11.37 -14.71
CA LEU A 91 -6.17 10.06 -14.65
C LEU A 91 -7.14 8.93 -14.28
N TYR A 92 -8.30 9.23 -13.70
CA TYR A 92 -9.24 8.23 -13.16
C TYR A 92 -10.55 8.17 -13.94
N LYS A 93 -10.56 8.61 -15.20
CA LYS A 93 -11.74 8.54 -16.05
C LYS A 93 -12.17 7.08 -16.23
N GLY A 94 -13.46 6.80 -15.99
CA GLY A 94 -14.02 5.45 -16.10
C GLY A 94 -13.63 4.50 -14.98
N GLY A 95 -12.92 4.98 -13.95
CA GLY A 95 -12.50 4.18 -12.80
C GLY A 95 -13.67 3.64 -11.98
N TRP A 96 -13.38 2.64 -11.17
CA TRP A 96 -14.31 2.00 -10.26
C TRP A 96 -13.81 2.09 -8.83
N ILE A 97 -14.74 2.16 -7.88
CA ILE A 97 -14.45 2.12 -6.45
C ILE A 97 -15.06 0.86 -5.87
N PHE A 98 -14.22 0.07 -5.21
CA PHE A 98 -14.64 -0.99 -4.30
C PHE A 98 -14.40 -0.51 -2.87
N ALA A 99 -15.46 -0.31 -2.08
CA ALA A 99 -15.34 0.28 -0.74
C ALA A 99 -15.96 -0.58 0.36
N ASN A 100 -15.42 -0.43 1.56
CA ASN A 100 -15.92 -1.02 2.79
C ASN A 100 -16.77 0.02 3.56
N LYS A 101 -18.09 -0.16 3.60
CA LYS A 101 -19.04 0.75 4.29
C LYS A 101 -18.84 0.78 5.80
N LYS A 102 -18.21 -0.24 6.38
CA LYS A 102 -17.96 -0.37 7.81
C LYS A 102 -16.66 0.32 8.24
N HIS A 103 -15.82 0.74 7.29
CA HIS A 103 -14.57 1.42 7.61
C HIS A 103 -14.82 2.86 8.11
N GLU A 104 -14.08 3.30 9.12
CA GLU A 104 -14.28 4.61 9.77
C GLU A 104 -14.16 5.80 8.78
N GLN A 105 -13.35 5.64 7.74
CA GLN A 105 -13.12 6.64 6.69
C GLN A 105 -14.10 6.56 5.51
N TYR A 106 -15.12 5.68 5.55
CA TYR A 106 -16.04 5.51 4.42
C TYR A 106 -16.79 6.80 4.05
N SER A 107 -17.09 7.68 5.02
CA SER A 107 -17.67 9.00 4.75
C SER A 107 -16.77 9.86 3.86
N LEU A 108 -15.45 9.83 4.09
CA LEU A 108 -14.46 10.49 3.25
C LEU A 108 -14.39 9.86 1.85
N VAL A 109 -14.50 8.53 1.73
CA VAL A 109 -14.59 7.84 0.43
C VAL A 109 -15.75 8.38 -0.39
N LYS A 110 -16.95 8.50 0.20
CA LYS A 110 -18.11 9.06 -0.52
C LYS A 110 -17.90 10.53 -0.87
N GLN A 111 -17.35 11.32 0.05
CA GLN A 111 -17.04 12.73 -0.21
C GLN A 111 -16.07 12.90 -1.39
N VAL A 112 -15.07 12.04 -1.51
CA VAL A 112 -14.06 12.11 -2.57
C VAL A 112 -14.55 11.48 -3.87
N PHE A 113 -15.14 10.29 -3.83
CA PHE A 113 -15.38 9.51 -5.05
C PHE A 113 -16.84 9.45 -5.50
N ALA A 114 -17.80 9.80 -4.64
CA ALA A 114 -19.22 9.84 -5.01
C ALA A 114 -19.74 11.26 -5.27
N THR A 115 -19.03 12.30 -4.82
CA THR A 115 -19.40 13.70 -5.03
C THR A 115 -18.98 14.20 -6.41
N THR A 116 -19.75 15.10 -6.99
CA THR A 116 -19.51 15.69 -8.33
C THR A 116 -18.61 16.93 -8.31
N SER A 117 -17.84 17.14 -7.24
CA SER A 117 -17.02 18.36 -7.11
C SER A 117 -15.72 18.26 -7.91
N LEU A 118 -15.44 19.26 -8.74
CA LEU A 118 -14.29 19.30 -9.66
C LEU A 118 -12.94 19.59 -8.99
N SER A 119 -12.90 19.88 -7.69
CA SER A 119 -11.69 20.34 -7.01
C SER A 119 -11.36 19.51 -5.77
N ILE A 120 -11.10 18.23 -5.95
CA ILE A 120 -10.61 17.38 -4.87
C ILE A 120 -9.08 17.39 -4.91
N ASN A 121 -8.46 17.74 -3.78
CA ASN A 121 -7.00 17.76 -3.69
C ASN A 121 -6.44 16.33 -3.59
N LYS A 122 -5.18 16.15 -4.00
CA LYS A 122 -4.52 14.83 -4.01
C LYS A 122 -4.38 14.21 -2.62
N VAL A 123 -4.29 15.03 -1.57
CA VAL A 123 -4.19 14.57 -0.17
C VAL A 123 -5.47 13.88 0.25
N ASP A 124 -6.64 14.43 -0.06
CA ASP A 124 -7.92 13.81 0.28
C ASP A 124 -8.15 12.52 -0.51
N ILE A 125 -7.67 12.45 -1.76
CA ILE A 125 -7.64 11.20 -2.54
C ILE A 125 -6.81 10.14 -1.81
N GLY A 126 -5.56 10.46 -1.46
CA GLY A 126 -4.68 9.51 -0.77
C GLY A 126 -5.24 9.06 0.58
N ARG A 127 -5.85 9.98 1.34
CA ARG A 127 -6.54 9.65 2.60
C ARG A 127 -7.75 8.76 2.37
N ALA A 128 -8.58 9.07 1.39
CA ALA A 128 -9.74 8.25 1.04
C ALA A 128 -9.35 6.86 0.55
N LEU A 129 -8.14 6.68 0.00
CA LEU A 129 -7.58 5.38 -0.37
C LEU A 129 -6.87 4.66 0.79
N GLY A 130 -6.81 5.27 1.98
CA GLY A 130 -6.15 4.71 3.15
C GLY A 130 -4.62 4.72 3.07
N TYR A 131 -4.02 5.56 2.23
CA TYR A 131 -2.55 5.65 2.16
C TYR A 131 -1.98 6.25 3.45
N PRO A 132 -0.91 5.68 4.02
CA PRO A 132 -0.36 6.12 5.29
C PRO A 132 0.28 7.52 5.18
N LEU A 133 0.79 7.83 3.99
CA LEU A 133 1.25 9.16 3.60
C LEU A 133 0.54 9.52 2.29
N PRO A 134 -0.48 10.40 2.33
CA PRO A 134 -1.45 10.53 1.26
C PRO A 134 -0.99 11.37 0.06
N TYR A 135 0.28 11.80 0.03
CA TYR A 135 0.81 12.62 -1.06
C TYR A 135 2.34 12.63 -1.09
N GLY A 136 2.87 12.78 -2.31
CA GLY A 136 4.24 13.21 -2.55
C GLY A 136 4.70 12.90 -3.97
N LYS A 137 6.01 12.69 -4.14
CA LYS A 137 6.64 12.55 -5.46
C LYS A 137 7.49 11.29 -5.62
N TYR A 138 7.69 10.52 -4.56
CA TYR A 138 8.47 9.29 -4.61
C TYR A 138 7.52 8.12 -4.41
N THR A 139 7.62 7.12 -5.27
CA THR A 139 6.80 5.91 -5.19
C THR A 139 7.34 4.98 -4.11
N ILE A 140 6.43 4.36 -3.35
CA ILE A 140 6.70 3.24 -2.46
C ILE A 140 5.79 2.10 -2.89
N GLU A 141 6.37 0.90 -3.00
CA GLU A 141 5.64 -0.29 -3.41
C GLU A 141 5.75 -1.35 -2.32
N TYR A 142 4.64 -2.02 -2.00
CA TYR A 142 4.66 -3.27 -1.25
C TYR A 142 4.57 -4.40 -2.25
N LEU A 143 5.44 -5.40 -2.14
CA LEU A 143 5.58 -6.46 -3.13
C LEU A 143 5.20 -7.81 -2.52
N ASP A 144 4.44 -8.64 -3.24
CA ASP A 144 4.26 -10.06 -2.88
C ASP A 144 5.42 -10.89 -3.43
N ASP A 145 6.38 -11.19 -2.55
CA ASP A 145 7.54 -12.03 -2.85
C ASP A 145 7.15 -13.46 -3.22
N THR A 146 6.03 -13.94 -2.67
CA THR A 146 5.57 -15.32 -2.86
C THR A 146 4.98 -15.47 -4.26
N GLU A 147 4.06 -14.59 -4.62
CA GLU A 147 3.48 -14.54 -5.97
C GLU A 147 4.57 -14.26 -7.03
N SER A 148 5.54 -13.39 -6.72
CA SER A 148 6.67 -13.10 -7.61
C SER A 148 7.47 -14.36 -7.96
N LYS A 149 7.74 -15.21 -6.97
CA LYS A 149 8.45 -16.49 -7.15
C LYS A 149 7.59 -17.53 -7.88
N GLU A 150 6.33 -17.67 -7.48
CA GLU A 150 5.40 -18.62 -8.09
C GLU A 150 5.19 -18.35 -9.58
N ARG A 151 5.18 -17.07 -9.98
CA ARG A 151 5.03 -16.64 -11.38
C ARG A 151 6.33 -16.47 -12.14
N ASN A 152 7.48 -16.60 -11.48
CA ASN A 152 8.78 -16.33 -12.07
C ASN A 152 8.86 -14.94 -12.75
N THR A 153 8.44 -13.91 -12.02
CA THR A 153 8.42 -12.50 -12.45
C THR A 153 9.37 -11.65 -11.60
N CYS A 154 9.71 -10.44 -12.05
CA CYS A 154 10.58 -9.54 -11.30
C CYS A 154 9.94 -9.03 -10.00
N CYS A 155 8.67 -8.66 -10.05
CA CYS A 155 7.90 -8.20 -8.89
C CYS A 155 6.39 -8.30 -9.14
N VAL A 156 5.64 -8.33 -8.05
CA VAL A 156 4.18 -8.22 -8.02
C VAL A 156 3.81 -7.15 -6.99
N PRO A 157 3.61 -5.87 -7.40
CA PRO A 157 3.12 -4.85 -6.49
C PRO A 157 1.70 -5.19 -6.02
N ILE A 158 1.46 -5.05 -4.72
CA ILE A 158 0.17 -5.26 -4.07
C ILE A 158 -0.43 -3.96 -3.53
N LEU A 159 0.40 -2.94 -3.39
CA LEU A 159 0.05 -1.58 -2.99
C LEU A 159 1.15 -0.65 -3.52
N GLU A 160 0.75 0.43 -4.19
CA GLU A 160 1.64 1.49 -4.66
C GLU A 160 1.09 2.84 -4.21
N TYR A 161 1.93 3.68 -3.61
CA TYR A 161 1.53 5.05 -3.25
C TYR A 161 2.71 6.02 -3.26
N ASN A 162 2.38 7.31 -3.38
CA ASN A 162 3.37 8.39 -3.43
C ASN A 162 3.60 9.01 -2.05
N VAL A 163 4.87 9.18 -1.69
CA VAL A 163 5.30 9.78 -0.43
C VAL A 163 6.13 11.04 -0.65
N GLY A 164 6.07 11.95 0.32
CA GLY A 164 6.80 13.21 0.34
C GLY A 164 8.29 13.02 0.55
N ALA A 165 8.98 14.10 0.94
CA ALA A 165 10.39 13.99 1.33
C ALA A 165 10.57 13.07 2.54
N ALA A 166 11.71 12.41 2.66
CA ALA A 166 12.00 11.58 3.83
C ALA A 166 12.09 12.44 5.10
N SER A 167 11.41 11.96 6.12
CA SER A 167 11.60 12.30 7.52
C SER A 167 11.60 10.98 8.31
N GLU A 168 12.21 10.99 9.51
CA GLU A 168 12.17 9.83 10.42
C GLU A 168 10.71 9.44 10.76
N GLU A 169 9.83 10.43 10.89
CA GLU A 169 8.39 10.23 11.10
C GLU A 169 7.72 9.51 9.93
N ASN A 170 7.96 9.99 8.70
CA ASN A 170 7.39 9.38 7.48
C ASN A 170 7.82 7.92 7.35
N PHE A 171 9.08 7.62 7.64
CA PHE A 171 9.58 6.25 7.58
C PHE A 171 8.92 5.34 8.61
N THR A 172 8.77 5.82 9.85
CA THR A 172 8.11 5.09 10.92
C THR A 172 6.66 4.76 10.55
N ILE A 173 5.94 5.74 9.97
CA ILE A 173 4.57 5.57 9.47
C ILE A 173 4.49 4.50 8.38
N ILE A 174 5.43 4.51 7.42
CA ILE A 174 5.50 3.51 6.34
C ILE A 174 5.74 2.11 6.90
N LEU A 175 6.71 1.95 7.81
CA LEU A 175 7.04 0.65 8.38
C LEU A 175 5.91 0.06 9.21
N PHE A 176 5.23 0.89 10.01
CA PHE A 176 4.07 0.44 10.78
C PHE A 176 2.95 -0.04 9.85
N HIS A 177 2.69 0.72 8.78
CA HIS A 177 1.68 0.35 7.79
C HIS A 177 2.06 -0.95 7.06
N LEU A 178 3.34 -1.15 6.70
CA LEU A 178 3.83 -2.40 6.11
C LEU A 178 3.66 -3.59 7.06
N ASP A 179 3.97 -3.44 8.36
CA ASP A 179 3.85 -4.51 9.35
C ASP A 179 2.39 -5.00 9.48
N GLU A 180 1.43 -4.08 9.52
CA GLU A 180 0.00 -4.42 9.56
C GLU A 180 -0.44 -5.19 8.29
N TYR A 181 0.06 -4.79 7.12
CA TYR A 181 -0.15 -5.56 5.88
C TYR A 181 0.50 -6.94 5.97
N ALA A 182 1.79 -7.02 6.32
CA ALA A 182 2.54 -8.26 6.37
C ALA A 182 1.89 -9.29 7.32
N LYS A 183 1.37 -8.85 8.48
CA LYS A 183 0.62 -9.71 9.41
C LYS A 183 -0.61 -10.35 8.75
N LEU A 184 -1.37 -9.60 7.96
CA LEU A 184 -2.57 -10.11 7.29
C LEU A 184 -2.23 -11.02 6.12
N TRP A 185 -1.24 -10.66 5.32
CA TRP A 185 -0.76 -11.49 4.21
C TRP A 185 -0.16 -12.82 4.70
N LYS A 186 0.53 -12.80 5.84
CA LYS A 186 1.02 -14.03 6.48
C LYS A 186 -0.10 -15.01 6.84
N LYS A 187 -1.30 -14.54 7.18
CA LYS A 187 -2.46 -15.42 7.47
C LYS A 187 -2.92 -16.22 6.26
N ILE A 188 -2.66 -15.73 5.06
CA ILE A 188 -2.97 -16.42 3.79
C ILE A 188 -1.71 -17.06 3.18
N GLY A 189 -0.63 -17.21 3.96
CA GLY A 189 0.58 -17.88 3.53
C GLY A 189 1.46 -17.07 2.57
N ARG A 190 1.29 -15.74 2.52
CA ARG A 190 2.04 -14.85 1.63
C ARG A 190 3.03 -14.00 2.42
N ASN A 191 4.15 -13.64 1.78
CA ASN A 191 5.19 -12.79 2.33
C ASN A 191 5.29 -11.49 1.54
N LEU A 192 5.38 -10.38 2.26
CA LEU A 192 5.54 -9.07 1.67
C LEU A 192 6.94 -8.52 1.88
N THR A 193 7.42 -7.78 0.89
CA THR A 193 8.56 -6.88 1.01
C THR A 193 8.16 -5.46 0.63
N ILE A 194 9.10 -4.51 0.77
CA ILE A 194 8.90 -3.11 0.43
C ILE A 194 10.00 -2.68 -0.53
N ASP A 195 9.62 -2.03 -1.63
CA ASP A 195 10.56 -1.32 -2.49
C ASP A 195 10.54 0.18 -2.17
N LEU A 196 11.75 0.67 -1.87
CA LEU A 196 12.05 2.06 -1.55
C LEU A 196 13.00 2.70 -2.58
N SER A 197 13.32 2.00 -3.67
CA SER A 197 14.33 2.35 -4.67
C SER A 197 14.09 3.73 -5.29
N ALA A 198 12.83 4.10 -5.49
CA ALA A 198 12.44 5.40 -6.04
C ALA A 198 12.64 6.57 -5.06
N HIS A 199 12.89 6.31 -3.77
CA HIS A 199 13.06 7.34 -2.75
C HIS A 199 14.55 7.58 -2.45
N PRO A 200 15.12 8.78 -2.73
CA PRO A 200 16.58 9.01 -2.72
C PRO A 200 17.27 8.85 -1.35
N LEU A 201 16.54 9.11 -0.26
CA LEU A 201 17.05 8.92 1.11
C LEU A 201 16.73 7.54 1.68
N MET A 202 15.47 7.07 1.57
CA MET A 202 15.05 5.76 2.08
C MET A 202 15.69 4.58 1.34
N ALA A 203 16.01 4.71 0.04
CA ALA A 203 16.73 3.69 -0.72
C ALA A 203 18.13 3.37 -0.16
N LYS A 204 18.69 4.27 0.66
CA LYS A 204 20.01 4.10 1.28
C LYS A 204 19.95 3.43 2.66
N CYS A 205 18.76 3.31 3.23
CA CYS A 205 18.55 2.65 4.51
C CYS A 205 18.52 1.14 4.30
N ASP A 206 19.43 0.39 4.92
CA ASP A 206 19.22 -1.05 5.05
C ASP A 206 18.18 -1.26 6.15
N ILE A 207 16.97 -1.64 5.75
CA ILE A 207 15.95 -2.09 6.70
C ILE A 207 16.31 -3.51 7.11
N MET A 208 17.00 -3.65 8.24
CA MET A 208 17.01 -4.93 8.91
C MET A 208 15.69 -5.10 9.65
N HIS A 209 14.80 -5.96 9.15
CA HIS A 209 13.68 -6.46 9.91
C HIS A 209 14.22 -7.21 11.13
N PHE A 210 14.21 -6.57 12.30
CA PHE A 210 14.35 -7.26 13.57
C PHE A 210 12.96 -7.36 14.21
N PRO A 211 12.27 -8.52 14.13
CA PRO A 211 11.17 -8.79 15.01
C PRO A 211 11.75 -9.20 16.36
N THR A 212 12.36 -8.26 17.10
CA THR A 212 12.71 -8.53 18.50
C THR A 212 11.44 -8.34 19.31
N HIS A 213 10.61 -9.38 19.39
CA HIS A 213 9.57 -9.48 20.41
C HIS A 213 10.27 -9.70 21.77
N ALA A 214 10.81 -8.64 22.37
CA ALA A 214 11.22 -8.70 23.76
C ALA A 214 9.95 -8.59 24.62
N LYS A 215 9.48 -9.74 25.12
CA LYS A 215 8.34 -9.83 26.03
C LYS A 215 8.81 -9.43 27.43
N LEU A 216 9.00 -8.13 27.66
CA LEU A 216 9.25 -7.60 28.99
C LEU A 216 7.90 -7.34 29.68
N ALA A 217 7.61 -8.16 30.69
CA ALA A 217 6.61 -7.91 31.74
C ALA A 217 5.39 -7.03 31.36
N GLY A 218 4.60 -7.44 30.36
CA GLY A 218 3.31 -6.80 30.04
C GLY A 218 3.36 -5.70 28.97
N GLU A 219 4.53 -5.38 28.41
CA GLU A 219 4.70 -4.45 27.28
C GLU A 219 5.21 -5.21 26.04
N GLU A 220 4.81 -4.76 24.84
CA GLU A 220 5.38 -5.24 23.57
C GLU A 220 6.43 -4.22 23.13
N GLN A 221 7.71 -4.59 23.20
CA GLN A 221 8.77 -3.72 22.73
C GLN A 221 9.06 -4.02 21.25
N PHE A 222 9.20 -2.95 20.45
CA PHE A 222 9.66 -3.02 19.07
C PHE A 222 10.97 -2.25 18.95
N ASP A 223 12.06 -2.94 18.68
CA ASP A 223 13.33 -2.30 18.37
C ASP A 223 13.50 -2.29 16.84
N ILE A 224 13.40 -1.12 16.21
CA ILE A 224 13.73 -0.96 14.79
C ILE A 224 15.15 -0.41 14.70
N MET A 225 16.06 -1.25 14.20
CA MET A 225 17.45 -0.84 13.96
C MET A 225 17.64 -0.38 12.53
N PHE A 226 18.21 0.82 12.39
CA PHE A 226 18.62 1.36 11.10
C PHE A 226 20.12 1.19 10.95
N ALA A 227 20.56 0.50 9.90
CA ALA A 227 21.97 0.51 9.50
C ALA A 227 22.15 1.50 8.35
N ASN A 228 22.98 2.51 8.55
CA ASN A 228 23.42 3.38 7.47
C ASN A 228 24.62 2.74 6.75
N LYS A 229 24.62 2.74 5.41
CA LYS A 229 25.75 2.22 4.60
C LYS A 229 27.01 3.08 4.65
N ASP A 230 26.94 4.26 5.26
CA ASP A 230 28.11 5.11 5.44
C ASP A 230 29.09 4.49 6.46
N LYS A 231 30.13 3.82 5.94
CA LYS A 231 31.23 3.23 6.73
C LYS A 231 31.99 4.27 7.58
N THR A 232 31.76 5.57 7.38
CA THR A 232 32.38 6.64 8.16
C THR A 232 31.54 7.06 9.37
N ALA A 233 30.24 6.78 9.37
CA ALA A 233 29.36 7.03 10.50
C ALA A 233 29.46 5.85 11.48
N ARG A 234 30.36 5.92 12.46
CA ARG A 234 30.46 4.98 13.59
C ARG A 234 29.26 5.07 14.57
N MET A 235 28.05 5.27 14.08
CA MET A 235 26.85 5.43 14.90
C MET A 235 25.72 4.57 14.37
N HIS A 236 25.41 3.51 15.13
CA HIS A 236 24.12 2.83 15.04
C HIS A 236 23.09 3.71 15.74
N LYS A 237 22.21 4.37 14.99
CA LYS A 237 20.99 4.93 15.57
C LYS A 237 19.99 3.78 15.71
N SER A 238 19.88 3.24 16.92
CA SER A 238 18.75 2.38 17.31
C SER A 238 17.58 3.27 17.69
N ILE A 239 16.45 3.16 16.99
CA ILE A 239 15.20 3.79 17.42
C ILE A 239 14.46 2.73 18.24
N ARG A 240 14.39 2.94 19.55
CA ARG A 240 13.63 2.11 20.47
C ARG A 240 12.20 2.61 20.50
N LEU A 241 11.26 1.80 20.02
CA LEU A 241 9.83 2.11 20.08
C LEU A 241 9.18 1.24 21.16
N LEU A 242 8.81 1.88 22.27
CA LEU A 242 8.04 1.22 23.33
C LEU A 242 6.55 1.31 23.00
N ALA A 243 5.93 0.17 22.71
CA ALA A 243 4.49 0.06 22.52
C ALA A 243 3.82 -0.55 23.76
N ARG A 244 2.86 0.17 24.33
CA ARG A 244 1.98 -0.41 25.35
C ARG A 244 0.86 -1.17 24.67
N LYS A 245 0.37 -2.23 25.32
CA LYS A 245 -0.62 -3.21 24.84
C LYS A 245 -1.99 -2.64 24.38
N ASN A 246 -2.19 -1.31 24.43
CA ASN A 246 -3.40 -0.58 24.01
C ASN A 246 -3.07 0.88 23.62
N SER A 247 -2.03 1.10 22.82
CA SER A 247 -1.62 2.46 22.43
C SER A 247 -2.51 3.06 21.34
N THR A 248 -2.99 4.29 21.54
CA THR A 248 -3.58 5.14 20.50
C THR A 248 -2.47 5.79 19.66
N ARG A 249 -2.77 6.28 18.45
CA ARG A 249 -1.81 7.03 17.59
C ARG A 249 -1.09 8.17 18.33
N LYS A 250 -1.73 8.76 19.35
CA LYS A 250 -1.19 9.85 20.17
C LYS A 250 -0.11 9.39 21.15
N ASP A 251 -0.17 8.14 21.61
CA ASP A 251 0.77 7.56 22.59
C ASP A 251 2.14 7.23 21.97
N TRP A 252 2.21 7.13 20.64
CA TRP A 252 3.45 6.85 19.91
C TRP A 252 4.30 8.10 19.68
N LEU A 253 3.67 9.23 19.34
CA LEU A 253 4.36 10.50 19.08
C LEU A 253 5.07 11.05 20.33
N SER A 254 4.66 10.67 21.53
CA SER A 254 5.34 11.04 22.77
C SER A 254 6.62 10.24 23.04
N ASN A 255 6.73 9.01 22.51
CA ASN A 255 7.82 8.08 22.82
C ASN A 255 9.03 8.19 21.88
N THR A 256 8.90 8.88 20.74
CA THR A 256 10.01 9.08 19.79
C THR A 256 11.08 10.08 20.28
N ASN A 257 10.89 10.71 21.44
CA ASN A 257 11.81 11.72 21.98
C ASN A 257 12.91 11.17 22.90
N GLU A 258 12.89 9.87 23.24
CA GLU A 258 13.94 9.26 24.07
C GLU A 258 15.05 8.65 23.21
N ASN A 259 15.97 9.50 22.74
CA ASN A 259 17.23 9.06 22.15
C ASN A 259 18.09 8.37 23.21
N THR A 260 18.14 7.04 23.20
CA THR A 260 19.15 6.29 23.96
C THR A 260 20.31 5.94 23.03
N MET A 261 21.45 6.62 23.22
CA MET A 261 22.70 6.26 22.57
C MET A 261 23.27 5.01 23.24
N VAL A 262 23.44 3.92 22.49
CA VAL A 262 24.14 2.73 22.97
C VAL A 262 25.58 2.79 22.46
N PRO A 263 26.60 2.84 23.33
CA PRO A 263 27.99 2.74 22.90
C PRO A 263 28.28 1.35 22.32
N THR A 264 29.01 1.29 21.21
CA THR A 264 29.63 0.06 20.74
C THR A 264 30.78 -0.29 21.68
N ASN A 265 30.63 -1.35 22.48
CA ASN A 265 31.77 -1.93 23.19
C ASN A 265 32.64 -2.70 22.20
N GLU A 266 33.97 -2.52 22.35
CA GLU A 266 35.06 -3.11 21.55
C GLU A 266 35.07 -4.64 21.55
#